data_AF-A0A239L5K4-F1
#
_entry.id   AF-A0A239L5K4-F1
#
_cell.length_a   1.000
_cell.length_b   1.000
_cell.length_c   1.000
_cell.angle_alpha   90.00
_cell.angle_beta   90.00
_cell.angle_gamma   90.00
#
_symmetry.space_group_name_H-M   'P 1'
#
loop_
_entity.id
_entity.type
_entity.pdbx_description
1 polymer ?
#
loop_
_entity_poly.entity_id
_entity_poly.type
_entity_poly.pdbx_seq_one_letter_code
_entity_poly.pdbx_strand_id
1 'polypeptide(L)'
;MKKSILSLLIILPFVLFAQSFPTKESHRIAEIQQIAEEVKASYWPEWMEVPFIILLVDEDFEYLAGHPNPATFSQASYFDSLLNQKIYFRKRTFPKNMSASFPLIDSNPVIVMGNIMNSYFDEERWVWTLLHEHFHQFQYTREGYYQKSNELDLAKDSLDGMWPLNYSFPYENDTVDQIIEEMSGLLLKSMDGESVLPKYWEAKRQLKSVISEKDYRYFNFQIWQEGFPRFLEIDLLQHWNQTNSNENRIKLLREYREEIREDLSEPNLKDRGRLIFYSLGATEWILISSTNHQWKRGYFQHMFNSDTLLKN
;
A
#
# COMPACT_ATOMS: atom_id res chain seq x y z
N MET A 1 49.90 -57.16 14.44
CA MET A 1 50.01 -55.68 14.60
C MET A 1 48.87 -55.03 13.82
N LYS A 2 47.79 -54.63 14.50
CA LYS A 2 46.65 -53.92 13.90
C LYS A 2 47.03 -52.44 13.74
N LYS A 3 47.04 -51.92 12.52
CA LYS A 3 47.20 -50.49 12.24
C LYS A 3 45.82 -49.84 12.37
N SER A 4 45.61 -49.06 13.43
CA SER A 4 44.50 -48.10 13.52
C SER A 4 44.84 -46.90 12.63
N ILE A 5 44.04 -46.67 11.59
CA ILE A 5 44.02 -45.40 10.87
C ILE A 5 43.05 -44.50 11.62
N LEU A 6 43.59 -43.48 12.28
CA LEU A 6 42.86 -42.44 12.97
C LEU A 6 42.31 -41.47 11.92
N SER A 7 41.01 -41.55 11.61
CA SER A 7 40.35 -40.57 10.75
C SER A 7 40.16 -39.27 11.52
N LEU A 8 40.96 -38.26 11.17
CA LEU A 8 40.82 -36.89 11.67
C LEU A 8 39.56 -36.28 11.02
N LEU A 9 38.45 -36.23 11.75
CA LEU A 9 37.27 -35.47 11.34
C LEU A 9 37.60 -33.98 11.47
N ILE A 10 37.92 -33.33 10.35
CA ILE A 10 38.01 -31.87 10.27
C ILE A 10 36.58 -31.35 10.31
N ILE A 11 36.12 -30.94 11.48
CA ILE A 11 34.92 -30.11 11.63
C ILE A 11 35.34 -28.72 11.14
N LEU A 12 35.14 -28.45 9.84
CA LEU A 12 35.17 -27.07 9.35
C LEU A 12 34.04 -26.33 10.07
N PRO A 13 34.29 -25.22 10.78
CA PRO A 13 33.21 -24.34 11.14
C PRO A 13 32.60 -23.88 9.82
N PHE A 14 31.33 -24.22 9.58
CA PHE A 14 30.53 -23.48 8.61
C PHE A 14 30.58 -22.03 9.10
N VAL A 15 31.46 -21.24 8.50
CA VAL A 15 31.33 -19.80 8.52
C VAL A 15 30.02 -19.57 7.76
N LEU A 16 28.93 -19.49 8.50
CA LEU A 16 27.71 -18.86 8.03
C LEU A 16 28.17 -17.46 7.62
N PHE A 17 28.41 -17.26 6.33
CA PHE A 17 28.46 -15.92 5.79
C PHE A 17 27.17 -15.27 6.24
N ALA A 18 27.27 -14.33 7.17
CA ALA A 18 26.13 -13.55 7.61
C ALA A 18 25.59 -12.90 6.34
N GLN A 19 24.43 -13.35 5.89
CA GLN A 19 23.75 -12.71 4.79
C GLN A 19 23.22 -11.39 5.34
N SER A 20 23.83 -10.32 4.85
CA SER A 20 23.46 -8.96 5.17
C SER A 20 22.18 -8.57 4.42
N PHE A 21 21.52 -7.53 4.91
CA PHE A 21 20.35 -6.96 4.27
C PHE A 21 20.81 -6.48 2.89
N PRO A 22 20.00 -6.67 1.84
CA PRO A 22 20.29 -6.10 0.53
C PRO A 22 20.60 -4.60 0.63
N THR A 23 21.84 -4.21 0.34
CA THR A 23 22.35 -2.85 0.61
C THR A 23 21.56 -1.77 -0.12
N LYS A 24 21.09 -2.06 -1.33
CA LYS A 24 20.30 -1.15 -2.15
C LYS A 24 18.98 -0.79 -1.46
N GLU A 25 18.28 -1.79 -0.95
CA GLU A 25 17.04 -1.64 -0.19
C GLU A 25 17.28 -0.91 1.13
N SER A 26 18.38 -1.18 1.86
CA SER A 26 18.71 -0.40 3.07
C SER A 26 18.86 1.10 2.77
N HIS A 27 19.49 1.48 1.65
CA HIS A 27 19.60 2.88 1.25
C HIS A 27 18.23 3.50 0.92
N ARG A 28 17.38 2.76 0.20
CA ARG A 28 16.03 3.23 -0.18
C ARG A 28 15.07 3.32 1.01
N ILE A 29 15.18 2.41 1.98
CA ILE A 29 14.44 2.48 3.24
C ILE A 29 14.90 3.70 4.06
N ALA A 30 16.20 4.00 4.09
CA ALA A 30 16.72 5.20 4.75
C ALA A 30 16.25 6.50 4.05
N GLU A 31 16.01 6.46 2.74
CA GLU A 31 15.46 7.60 1.98
C GLU A 31 14.01 7.94 2.39
N ILE A 32 13.21 6.94 2.76
CA ILE A 32 11.84 7.17 3.27
C ILE A 32 11.86 8.01 4.56
N GLN A 33 12.90 7.85 5.39
CA GLN A 33 13.07 8.70 6.57
C GLN A 33 13.32 10.17 6.21
N GLN A 34 13.87 10.46 5.03
CA GLN A 34 14.03 11.83 4.53
C GLN A 34 12.70 12.38 3.99
N ILE A 35 11.87 11.52 3.38
CA ILE A 35 10.50 11.85 2.95
C ILE A 35 9.59 12.12 4.16
N ALA A 36 9.88 11.52 5.31
CA ALA A 36 9.11 11.65 6.54
C ALA A 36 8.85 13.09 6.98
N GLU A 37 9.83 13.98 6.81
CA GLU A 37 9.67 15.38 7.25
C GLU A 37 8.66 16.13 6.36
N GLU A 38 8.66 15.89 5.05
CA GLU A 38 7.65 16.45 4.15
C GLU A 38 6.25 15.89 4.43
N VAL A 39 6.18 14.60 4.75
CA VAL A 39 4.93 13.93 5.16
C VAL A 39 4.37 14.56 6.44
N LYS A 40 5.20 14.72 7.48
CA LYS A 40 4.78 15.31 8.77
C LYS A 40 4.28 16.74 8.60
N ALA A 41 4.88 17.51 7.68
CA ALA A 41 4.47 18.88 7.41
C ALA A 41 3.12 18.97 6.67
N SER A 42 2.85 18.01 5.78
CA SER A 42 1.71 18.06 4.86
C SER A 42 0.51 17.23 5.32
N TYR A 43 0.70 16.20 6.15
CA TYR A 43 -0.33 15.22 6.51
C TYR A 43 -0.44 15.04 8.03
N TRP A 44 -0.54 13.79 8.50
CA TRP A 44 -0.58 13.46 9.92
C TRP A 44 0.82 13.16 10.41
N PRO A 45 1.38 13.94 11.35
CA PRO A 45 2.68 13.62 11.94
C PRO A 45 2.74 12.22 12.53
N GLU A 46 1.62 11.74 13.08
CA GLU A 46 1.47 10.42 13.70
C GLU A 46 1.63 9.27 12.70
N TRP A 47 1.55 9.52 11.39
CA TRP A 47 1.85 8.51 10.37
C TRP A 47 3.30 8.07 10.48
N MET A 48 4.24 9.01 10.49
CA MET A 48 5.67 8.70 10.56
C MET A 48 6.14 8.27 11.96
N GLU A 49 5.24 8.23 12.94
CA GLU A 49 5.48 7.68 14.28
C GLU A 49 5.07 6.20 14.39
N VAL A 50 4.30 5.69 13.42
CA VAL A 50 3.93 4.27 13.39
C VAL A 50 5.18 3.41 13.16
N PRO A 51 5.32 2.28 13.88
CA PRO A 51 6.41 1.35 13.64
C PRO A 51 6.52 0.97 12.16
N PHE A 52 7.66 1.28 11.54
CA PHE A 52 7.93 0.95 10.14
C PHE A 52 8.49 -0.47 10.04
N ILE A 53 7.59 -1.46 10.18
CA ILE A 53 7.95 -2.88 10.21
C ILE A 53 7.89 -3.45 8.79
N ILE A 54 9.03 -3.91 8.27
CA ILE A 54 9.16 -4.40 6.89
C ILE A 54 9.72 -5.82 6.90
N LEU A 55 9.05 -6.71 6.19
CA LEU A 55 9.53 -8.02 5.81
C LEU A 55 9.94 -8.00 4.33
N LEU A 56 11.23 -7.82 4.07
CA LEU A 56 11.80 -7.84 2.73
C LEU A 56 11.96 -9.29 2.25
N VAL A 57 11.35 -9.62 1.11
CA VAL A 57 11.42 -10.93 0.47
C VAL A 57 12.49 -10.93 -0.63
N ASP A 58 13.57 -11.65 -0.40
CA ASP A 58 14.71 -11.79 -1.32
C ASP A 58 14.67 -13.17 -2.04
N GLU A 59 15.72 -13.58 -2.74
CA GLU A 59 15.76 -14.87 -3.44
C GLU A 59 15.52 -16.07 -2.52
N ASP A 60 16.36 -16.19 -1.50
CA ASP A 60 16.41 -17.36 -0.61
C ASP A 60 15.92 -17.07 0.82
N PHE A 61 15.83 -15.78 1.18
CA PHE A 61 15.62 -15.32 2.56
C PHE A 61 14.59 -14.20 2.64
N GLU A 62 14.07 -14.05 3.84
CA GLU A 62 13.25 -12.92 4.24
C GLU A 62 13.95 -12.19 5.38
N TYR A 63 13.96 -10.86 5.32
CA TYR A 63 14.59 -9.99 6.29
C TYR A 63 13.55 -9.09 6.95
N LEU A 64 13.40 -9.18 8.27
CA LEU A 64 12.52 -8.34 9.06
C LEU A 64 13.30 -7.19 9.71
N ALA A 65 12.92 -5.97 9.35
CA ALA A 65 13.35 -4.72 9.95
C ALA A 65 12.20 -4.10 10.78
N GLY A 66 12.53 -3.25 11.75
CA GLY A 66 11.57 -2.45 12.51
C GLY A 66 10.88 -3.16 13.67
N HIS A 67 11.05 -4.49 13.81
CA HIS A 67 10.42 -5.25 14.89
C HIS A 67 11.38 -5.46 16.08
N PRO A 68 11.00 -5.14 17.34
CA PRO A 68 11.92 -5.20 18.47
C PRO A 68 12.32 -6.63 18.84
N ASN A 69 11.37 -7.56 18.89
CA ASN A 69 11.61 -8.96 19.28
C ASN A 69 10.55 -9.91 18.70
N PRO A 70 10.66 -10.31 17.42
CA PRO A 70 9.66 -11.15 16.75
C PRO A 70 9.69 -12.60 17.29
N ALA A 71 8.54 -13.10 17.76
CA ALA A 71 8.46 -14.48 18.27
C ALA A 71 8.67 -15.55 17.18
N THR A 72 8.32 -15.23 15.93
CA THR A 72 8.26 -16.17 14.80
C THR A 72 9.53 -16.23 13.95
N PHE A 73 10.56 -15.45 14.28
CA PHE A 73 11.85 -15.49 13.60
C PHE A 73 12.81 -16.35 14.41
N SER A 74 13.30 -17.44 13.78
CA SER A 74 14.45 -18.19 14.30
C SER A 74 15.57 -17.20 14.58
N GLN A 75 16.19 -17.25 15.77
CA GLN A 75 17.04 -16.22 16.41
C GLN A 75 18.22 -15.62 15.59
N ALA A 76 18.39 -16.02 14.34
CA ALA A 76 19.33 -15.44 13.40
C ALA A 76 19.02 -13.95 13.17
N SER A 77 19.95 -13.12 13.60
CA SER A 77 19.86 -11.67 13.50
C SER A 77 21.24 -11.04 13.46
N TYR A 78 21.33 -9.85 12.91
CA TYR A 78 22.52 -9.00 12.95
C TYR A 78 22.10 -7.54 13.09
N PHE A 79 23.04 -6.66 13.39
CA PHE A 79 22.79 -5.22 13.45
C PHE A 79 23.13 -4.59 12.10
N ASP A 80 22.18 -3.90 11.48
CA ASP A 80 22.40 -3.13 10.27
C ASP A 80 22.75 -1.69 10.66
N SER A 81 23.97 -1.25 10.30
CA SER A 81 24.47 0.07 10.68
C SER A 81 23.83 1.21 9.90
N LEU A 82 23.35 0.95 8.68
CA LEU A 82 22.72 1.98 7.85
C LEU A 82 21.30 2.27 8.34
N LEU A 83 20.56 1.22 8.67
CA LEU A 83 19.22 1.32 9.24
C LEU A 83 19.24 1.55 10.77
N ASN A 84 20.41 1.45 11.39
CA ASN A 84 20.64 1.59 12.84
C ASN A 84 19.70 0.73 13.69
N GLN A 85 19.50 -0.52 13.27
CA GLN A 85 18.56 -1.43 13.93
C GLN A 85 18.96 -2.89 13.77
N LYS A 86 18.35 -3.74 14.59
CA LYS A 86 18.51 -5.19 14.48
C LYS A 86 17.64 -5.73 13.36
N ILE A 87 18.25 -6.49 12.47
CA ILE A 87 17.55 -7.23 11.41
C ILE A 87 17.45 -8.68 11.81
N TYR A 88 16.25 -9.24 11.69
CA TYR A 88 15.99 -10.67 11.83
C TYR A 88 15.84 -11.29 10.45
N PHE A 89 16.24 -12.55 10.28
CA PHE A 89 16.07 -13.19 8.98
C PHE A 89 15.72 -14.67 9.10
N ARG A 90 15.07 -15.19 8.05
CA ARG A 90 14.68 -16.60 7.92
C ARG A 90 14.67 -17.02 6.46
N LYS A 91 14.52 -18.32 6.20
CA LYS A 91 14.28 -18.83 4.84
C LYS A 91 12.97 -18.29 4.28
N ARG A 92 12.97 -18.00 2.98
CA ARG A 92 11.79 -17.46 2.29
C ARG A 92 10.58 -18.39 2.38
N THR A 93 9.44 -17.78 2.65
CA THR A 93 8.10 -18.36 2.76
C THR A 93 7.09 -17.64 1.86
N PHE A 94 7.30 -16.36 1.59
CA PHE A 94 6.46 -15.52 0.73
C PHE A 94 6.95 -15.52 -0.73
N PRO A 95 6.05 -15.18 -1.69
CA PRO A 95 6.42 -14.94 -3.08
C PRO A 95 7.34 -13.72 -3.23
N LYS A 96 8.32 -13.80 -4.14
CA LYS A 96 9.31 -12.73 -4.35
C LYS A 96 8.74 -11.43 -4.90
N ASN A 97 7.56 -11.48 -5.49
CA ASN A 97 6.87 -10.34 -6.10
C ASN A 97 5.72 -9.80 -5.23
N MET A 98 5.69 -10.18 -3.94
CA MET A 98 4.67 -9.69 -3.03
C MET A 98 4.86 -8.20 -2.73
N SER A 99 3.76 -7.46 -2.62
CA SER A 99 3.70 -6.09 -2.12
C SER A 99 2.35 -5.92 -1.44
N ALA A 100 2.33 -6.00 -0.11
CA ALA A 100 1.11 -5.81 0.68
C ALA A 100 1.44 -5.60 2.16
N SER A 101 0.53 -4.93 2.87
CA SER A 101 0.57 -4.74 4.31
C SER A 101 -0.61 -5.43 4.97
N PHE A 102 -0.33 -6.23 6.00
CA PHE A 102 -1.35 -6.92 6.78
C PHE A 102 -0.81 -7.35 8.15
N PRO A 103 -1.68 -7.65 9.12
CA PRO A 103 -1.27 -8.21 10.41
C PRO A 103 -0.58 -9.55 10.21
N LEU A 104 0.70 -9.65 10.56
CA LEU A 104 1.48 -10.86 10.32
C LEU A 104 2.28 -11.32 11.54
N ILE A 105 2.95 -10.39 12.23
CA ILE A 105 3.88 -10.72 13.33
C ILE A 105 3.39 -10.05 14.60
N ASP A 106 3.05 -10.87 15.60
CA ASP A 106 2.58 -10.41 16.91
C ASP A 106 1.37 -9.44 16.80
N SER A 107 0.51 -9.69 15.81
CA SER A 107 -0.64 -8.84 15.42
C SER A 107 -0.29 -7.42 14.97
N ASN A 108 0.99 -7.10 14.78
CA ASN A 108 1.41 -5.85 14.18
C ASN A 108 1.24 -5.89 12.66
N PRO A 109 0.80 -4.79 12.03
CA PRO A 109 0.86 -4.63 10.59
C PRO A 109 2.31 -4.69 10.09
N VAL A 110 2.59 -5.59 9.15
CA VAL A 110 3.91 -5.75 8.54
C VAL A 110 3.78 -5.52 7.04
N ILE A 111 4.68 -4.70 6.49
CA ILE A 111 4.82 -4.57 5.04
C ILE A 111 5.59 -5.78 4.54
N VAL A 112 4.99 -6.61 3.70
CA VAL A 112 5.67 -7.72 3.02
C VAL A 112 5.96 -7.30 1.59
N MET A 113 7.23 -7.08 1.27
CA MET A 113 7.63 -6.52 -0.01
C MET A 113 8.81 -7.29 -0.62
N GLY A 114 8.71 -7.62 -1.90
CA GLY A 114 9.83 -8.13 -2.69
C GLY A 114 11.00 -7.15 -2.75
N ASN A 115 12.21 -7.66 -2.91
CA ASN A 115 13.36 -6.82 -3.25
C ASN A 115 13.15 -6.09 -4.59
N ILE A 116 13.93 -5.03 -4.85
CA ILE A 116 13.77 -4.19 -6.05
C ILE A 116 13.90 -5.04 -7.32
N MET A 117 14.85 -5.97 -7.35
CA MET A 117 15.13 -6.82 -8.52
C MET A 117 14.03 -7.83 -8.85
N ASN A 118 13.25 -8.23 -7.86
CA ASN A 118 12.14 -9.19 -7.98
C ASN A 118 10.77 -8.52 -8.02
N SER A 119 10.72 -7.22 -7.71
CA SER A 119 9.54 -6.40 -7.95
C SER A 119 9.39 -6.11 -9.44
N TYR A 120 8.15 -5.91 -9.91
CA TYR A 120 7.90 -5.40 -11.27
C TYR A 120 8.16 -3.88 -11.38
N PHE A 121 8.76 -3.28 -10.36
CA PHE A 121 8.88 -1.84 -10.21
C PHE A 121 10.31 -1.38 -10.51
N ASP A 122 10.43 -0.15 -11.03
CA ASP A 122 11.70 0.55 -10.94
C ASP A 122 11.98 1.00 -9.50
N GLU A 123 13.19 1.48 -9.25
CA GLU A 123 13.64 1.82 -7.91
C GLU A 123 12.80 2.90 -7.22
N GLU A 124 12.39 3.94 -7.95
CA GLU A 124 11.59 5.01 -7.35
C GLU A 124 10.18 4.49 -7.07
N ARG A 125 9.56 3.78 -8.01
CA ARG A 125 8.24 3.18 -7.79
C ARG A 125 8.25 2.22 -6.60
N TRP A 126 9.34 1.49 -6.38
CA TRP A 126 9.51 0.66 -5.19
C TRP A 126 9.49 1.49 -3.88
N VAL A 127 10.20 2.62 -3.83
CA VAL A 127 10.19 3.53 -2.65
C VAL A 127 8.79 4.07 -2.36
N TRP A 128 8.08 4.52 -3.41
CA TRP A 128 6.73 5.09 -3.24
C TRP A 128 5.69 4.04 -2.90
N THR A 129 5.81 2.83 -3.47
CA THR A 129 4.98 1.69 -3.07
C THR A 129 5.25 1.34 -1.59
N LEU A 130 6.50 1.36 -1.14
CA LEU A 130 6.80 1.13 0.27
C LEU A 130 6.19 2.21 1.19
N LEU A 131 6.10 3.46 0.73
CA LEU A 131 5.39 4.52 1.45
C LEU A 131 3.87 4.31 1.47
N HIS A 132 3.26 3.86 0.36
CA HIS A 132 1.85 3.44 0.29
C HIS A 132 1.55 2.35 1.30
N GLU A 133 2.39 1.32 1.34
CA GLU A 133 2.30 0.22 2.31
C GLU A 133 2.48 0.71 3.76
N HIS A 134 3.37 1.67 4.01
CA HIS A 134 3.49 2.29 5.33
C HIS A 134 2.24 3.06 5.73
N PHE A 135 1.53 3.69 4.77
CA PHE A 135 0.25 4.31 5.07
C PHE A 135 -0.80 3.28 5.47
N HIS A 136 -0.79 2.08 4.88
CA HIS A 136 -1.65 0.99 5.35
C HIS A 136 -1.33 0.60 6.80
N GLN A 137 -0.05 0.54 7.21
CA GLN A 137 0.28 0.34 8.63
C GLN A 137 -0.39 1.41 9.50
N PHE A 138 -0.37 2.67 9.09
CA PHE A 138 -1.01 3.77 9.80
C PHE A 138 -2.54 3.66 9.84
N GLN A 139 -3.20 3.27 8.75
CA GLN A 139 -4.63 2.94 8.73
C GLN A 139 -4.96 1.84 9.74
N TYR A 140 -4.19 0.74 9.72
CA TYR A 140 -4.40 -0.42 10.58
C TYR A 140 -4.17 -0.12 12.06
N THR A 141 -3.30 0.82 12.41
CA THR A 141 -3.10 1.21 13.81
C THR A 141 -4.13 2.21 14.32
N ARG A 142 -5.09 2.67 13.51
CA ARG A 142 -6.11 3.60 13.99
C ARG A 142 -7.06 2.91 14.95
N GLU A 143 -7.46 3.64 15.98
CA GLU A 143 -8.40 3.15 16.98
C GLU A 143 -9.72 2.70 16.32
N GLY A 144 -10.12 1.47 16.63
CA GLY A 144 -11.34 0.88 16.12
C GLY A 144 -11.29 0.41 14.66
N TYR A 145 -10.13 0.43 13.97
CA TYR A 145 -10.03 0.01 12.57
C TYR A 145 -10.65 -1.38 12.33
N TYR A 146 -10.16 -2.41 13.03
CA TYR A 146 -10.63 -3.79 12.83
C TYR A 146 -12.08 -3.98 13.25
N GLN A 147 -12.52 -3.31 14.32
CA GLN A 147 -13.91 -3.35 14.75
C GLN A 147 -14.83 -2.77 13.66
N LYS A 148 -14.53 -1.56 13.18
CA LYS A 148 -15.32 -0.90 12.14
C LYS A 148 -15.25 -1.66 10.81
N SER A 149 -14.10 -2.27 10.48
CA SER A 149 -13.95 -3.12 9.30
C SER A 149 -14.87 -4.34 9.37
N ASN A 150 -14.94 -4.99 10.54
CA ASN A 150 -15.85 -6.10 10.79
C ASN A 150 -17.33 -5.66 10.73
N GLU A 151 -17.66 -4.46 11.23
CA GLU A 151 -19.01 -3.88 11.16
C GLU A 151 -19.51 -3.62 9.72
N LEU A 152 -18.62 -3.58 8.72
CA LEU A 152 -19.03 -3.53 7.32
C LEU A 152 -19.74 -4.82 6.86
N ASP A 153 -19.54 -5.93 7.57
CA ASP A 153 -20.14 -7.25 7.29
C ASP A 153 -19.84 -7.76 5.86
N LEU A 154 -18.59 -7.57 5.44
CA LEU A 154 -18.08 -7.92 4.10
C LEU A 154 -17.22 -9.20 4.10
N ALA A 155 -16.57 -9.52 5.22
CA ALA A 155 -15.64 -10.63 5.32
C ALA A 155 -16.28 -12.02 5.20
N LYS A 156 -17.62 -12.13 5.39
CA LYS A 156 -18.35 -13.40 5.47
C LYS A 156 -17.63 -14.37 6.43
N ASP A 157 -17.24 -15.55 5.95
CA ASP A 157 -16.53 -16.59 6.69
C ASP A 157 -15.00 -16.53 6.53
N SER A 158 -14.45 -15.48 5.90
CA SER A 158 -13.01 -15.33 5.67
C SER A 158 -12.29 -15.09 6.99
N LEU A 159 -11.45 -16.04 7.41
CA LEU A 159 -10.65 -15.94 8.64
C LEU A 159 -9.19 -15.52 8.38
N ASP A 160 -8.78 -15.46 7.11
CA ASP A 160 -7.41 -15.18 6.68
C ASP A 160 -7.13 -13.67 6.46
N GLY A 161 -8.14 -12.81 6.60
CA GLY A 161 -8.03 -11.38 6.35
C GLY A 161 -7.92 -10.98 4.87
N MET A 162 -8.02 -11.94 3.94
CA MET A 162 -7.88 -11.71 2.49
C MET A 162 -9.19 -11.32 1.81
N TRP A 163 -10.27 -11.16 2.57
CA TRP A 163 -11.58 -10.79 2.05
C TRP A 163 -11.56 -9.53 1.16
N PRO A 164 -10.75 -8.47 1.41
CA PRO A 164 -10.76 -7.30 0.53
C PRO A 164 -10.29 -7.62 -0.89
N LEU A 165 -9.44 -8.65 -1.05
CA LEU A 165 -8.88 -9.06 -2.33
C LEU A 165 -9.81 -10.03 -3.07
N ASN A 166 -10.59 -10.80 -2.32
CA ASN A 166 -11.43 -11.90 -2.83
C ASN A 166 -12.93 -11.58 -2.82
N TYR A 167 -13.33 -10.38 -2.40
CA TYR A 167 -14.72 -9.98 -2.34
C TYR A 167 -15.36 -10.00 -3.75
N SER A 168 -16.51 -10.66 -3.86
CA SER A 168 -17.22 -10.84 -5.12
C SER A 168 -18.07 -9.62 -5.49
N PHE A 169 -17.42 -8.48 -5.73
CA PHE A 169 -18.08 -7.29 -6.28
C PHE A 169 -18.61 -7.61 -7.70
N PRO A 170 -19.70 -6.97 -8.16
CA PRO A 170 -20.30 -7.24 -9.49
C PRO A 170 -19.46 -6.70 -10.66
N TYR A 171 -18.21 -7.16 -10.80
CA TYR A 171 -17.27 -6.74 -11.84
C TYR A 171 -17.77 -7.05 -13.28
N GLU A 172 -18.58 -8.09 -13.41
CA GLU A 172 -19.11 -8.60 -14.69
C GLU A 172 -20.49 -8.00 -15.06
N ASN A 173 -20.99 -7.02 -14.29
CA ASN A 173 -22.31 -6.45 -14.52
C ASN A 173 -22.23 -5.21 -15.43
N ASP A 174 -22.77 -5.31 -16.65
CA ASP A 174 -22.75 -4.24 -17.65
C ASP A 174 -23.34 -2.90 -17.16
N THR A 175 -24.38 -2.93 -16.31
CA THR A 175 -24.96 -1.70 -15.75
C THR A 175 -24.01 -1.04 -14.75
N VAL A 176 -23.32 -1.85 -13.95
CA VAL A 176 -22.30 -1.35 -13.02
C VAL A 176 -21.11 -0.78 -13.81
N ASP A 177 -20.65 -1.49 -14.83
CA ASP A 177 -19.55 -1.07 -15.69
C ASP A 177 -19.84 0.29 -16.36
N GLN A 178 -21.02 0.46 -16.96
CA GLN A 178 -21.44 1.74 -17.56
C GLN A 178 -21.47 2.91 -16.57
N ILE A 179 -21.89 2.68 -15.32
CA ILE A 179 -21.87 3.73 -14.31
C ILE A 179 -20.44 4.04 -13.89
N ILE A 180 -19.57 3.04 -13.78
CA ILE A 180 -18.13 3.25 -13.51
C ILE A 180 -17.46 3.98 -14.68
N GLU A 181 -17.83 3.72 -15.93
CA GLU A 181 -17.41 4.50 -17.10
C GLU A 181 -17.82 5.98 -16.99
N GLU A 182 -19.08 6.25 -16.64
CA GLU A 182 -19.54 7.63 -16.41
C GLU A 182 -18.77 8.31 -15.28
N MET A 183 -18.60 7.63 -14.14
CA MET A 183 -17.82 8.12 -13.01
C MET A 183 -16.37 8.42 -13.41
N SER A 184 -15.74 7.52 -14.15
CA SER A 184 -14.36 7.67 -14.62
C SER A 184 -14.20 8.84 -15.58
N GLY A 185 -15.13 9.02 -16.51
CA GLY A 185 -15.15 10.17 -17.41
C GLY A 185 -15.36 11.51 -16.69
N LEU A 186 -16.15 11.54 -15.62
CA LEU A 186 -16.30 12.74 -14.78
C LEU A 186 -15.02 13.03 -13.99
N LEU A 187 -14.39 12.00 -13.43
CA LEU A 187 -13.13 12.15 -12.70
C LEU A 187 -11.98 12.62 -13.61
N LEU A 188 -11.88 12.12 -14.84
CA LEU A 188 -10.95 12.64 -15.85
C LEU A 188 -11.13 14.14 -16.09
N LYS A 189 -12.37 14.58 -16.32
CA LYS A 189 -12.69 16.01 -16.49
C LYS A 189 -12.31 16.83 -15.26
N SER A 190 -12.46 16.27 -14.06
CA SER A 190 -12.02 16.94 -12.82
C SER A 190 -10.51 17.16 -12.77
N MET A 191 -9.72 16.21 -13.28
CA MET A 191 -8.27 16.36 -13.39
C MET A 191 -7.88 17.47 -14.38
N ASP A 192 -8.73 17.74 -15.36
CA ASP A 192 -8.59 18.84 -16.33
C ASP A 192 -9.16 20.18 -15.81
N GLY A 193 -9.60 20.21 -14.54
CA GLY A 193 -10.08 21.42 -13.85
C GLY A 193 -11.57 21.69 -14.04
N GLU A 194 -12.34 20.78 -14.65
CA GLU A 194 -13.78 20.94 -14.76
C GLU A 194 -14.49 20.70 -13.42
N SER A 195 -15.50 21.52 -13.13
CA SER A 195 -16.38 21.30 -11.98
C SER A 195 -17.39 20.21 -12.27
N VAL A 196 -17.16 19.02 -11.72
CA VAL A 196 -17.97 17.82 -11.95
C VAL A 196 -18.73 17.32 -10.72
N LEU A 197 -18.46 17.87 -9.53
CA LEU A 197 -18.90 17.30 -8.26
C LEU A 197 -20.40 16.97 -8.20
N PRO A 198 -21.34 17.84 -8.62
CA PRO A 198 -22.76 17.50 -8.61
C PRO A 198 -23.11 16.30 -9.50
N LYS A 199 -22.47 16.17 -10.66
CA LYS A 199 -22.67 15.05 -11.59
C LYS A 199 -22.04 13.78 -11.06
N TYR A 200 -20.83 13.89 -10.50
CA TYR A 200 -20.14 12.76 -9.90
C TYR A 200 -20.94 12.17 -8.73
N TRP A 201 -21.52 13.05 -7.90
CA TRP A 201 -22.42 12.63 -6.82
C TRP A 201 -23.66 11.92 -7.33
N GLU A 202 -24.26 12.40 -8.42
CA GLU A 202 -25.39 11.73 -9.06
C GLU A 202 -25.01 10.33 -9.55
N ALA A 203 -23.86 10.17 -10.20
CA ALA A 203 -23.37 8.87 -10.64
C ALA A 203 -23.13 7.91 -9.46
N LYS A 204 -22.58 8.39 -8.32
CA LYS A 204 -22.48 7.58 -7.09
C LYS A 204 -23.84 7.14 -6.55
N ARG A 205 -24.86 8.01 -6.59
CA ARG A 205 -26.24 7.66 -6.19
C ARG A 205 -26.84 6.60 -7.11
N GLN A 206 -26.61 6.70 -8.41
CA GLN A 206 -27.02 5.71 -9.39
C GLN A 206 -26.35 4.36 -9.12
N LEU A 207 -25.02 4.34 -8.92
CA LEU A 207 -24.29 3.13 -8.54
C LEU A 207 -24.92 2.47 -7.31
N LYS A 208 -25.11 3.25 -6.24
CA LYS A 208 -25.72 2.78 -4.99
C LYS A 208 -27.11 2.17 -5.18
N SER A 209 -27.88 2.65 -6.15
CA SER A 209 -29.23 2.18 -6.43
C SER A 209 -29.28 0.85 -7.20
N VAL A 210 -28.20 0.47 -7.90
CA VAL A 210 -28.16 -0.74 -8.74
C VAL A 210 -27.35 -1.89 -8.14
N ILE A 211 -26.50 -1.62 -7.16
CA ILE A 211 -25.74 -2.64 -6.42
C ILE A 211 -26.30 -2.85 -5.01
N SER A 212 -25.90 -3.96 -4.36
CA SER A 212 -26.32 -4.19 -2.98
C SER A 212 -25.67 -3.20 -2.01
N GLU A 213 -26.26 -3.04 -0.82
CA GLU A 213 -25.67 -2.20 0.21
C GLU A 213 -24.26 -2.68 0.62
N LYS A 214 -24.03 -4.01 0.63
CA LYS A 214 -22.71 -4.60 0.89
C LYS A 214 -21.71 -4.23 -0.20
N ASP A 215 -22.11 -4.30 -1.47
CA ASP A 215 -21.23 -3.92 -2.58
C ASP A 215 -20.91 -2.43 -2.55
N TYR A 216 -21.86 -1.57 -2.15
CA TYR A 216 -21.59 -0.14 -2.00
C TYR A 216 -20.66 0.17 -0.82
N ARG A 217 -20.74 -0.60 0.28
CA ARG A 217 -19.75 -0.52 1.37
C ARG A 217 -18.37 -0.99 0.91
N TYR A 218 -18.30 -2.07 0.14
CA TYR A 218 -17.04 -2.54 -0.45
C TYR A 218 -16.43 -1.51 -1.40
N PHE A 219 -17.25 -0.89 -2.27
CA PHE A 219 -16.81 0.19 -3.15
C PHE A 219 -16.14 1.30 -2.36
N ASN A 220 -16.82 1.84 -1.34
CA ASN A 220 -16.27 2.92 -0.52
C ASN A 220 -15.07 2.47 0.33
N PHE A 221 -15.07 1.22 0.79
CA PHE A 221 -13.92 0.62 1.46
C PHE A 221 -12.69 0.65 0.54
N GLN A 222 -12.80 0.23 -0.72
CA GLN A 222 -11.68 0.23 -1.67
C GLN A 222 -11.18 1.63 -2.01
N ILE A 223 -12.10 2.60 -2.21
CA ILE A 223 -11.75 4.02 -2.42
C ILE A 223 -10.97 4.59 -1.22
N TRP A 224 -11.37 4.22 0.01
CA TRP A 224 -10.70 4.67 1.23
C TRP A 224 -9.38 3.92 1.49
N GLN A 225 -9.36 2.61 1.27
CA GLN A 225 -8.26 1.70 1.60
C GLN A 225 -7.13 1.85 0.58
N GLU A 226 -7.39 1.70 -0.72
CA GLU A 226 -6.38 1.69 -1.79
C GLU A 226 -6.31 3.00 -2.58
N GLY A 227 -7.46 3.64 -2.79
CA GLY A 227 -7.55 4.90 -3.53
C GLY A 227 -6.87 6.06 -2.83
N PHE A 228 -7.06 6.20 -1.52
CA PHE A 228 -6.45 7.29 -0.76
C PHE A 228 -4.92 7.22 -0.69
N PRO A 229 -4.29 6.07 -0.39
CA PRO A 229 -2.84 5.96 -0.44
C PRO A 229 -2.26 6.28 -1.82
N ARG A 230 -2.91 5.86 -2.92
CA ARG A 230 -2.51 6.26 -4.28
C ARG A 230 -2.57 7.78 -4.48
N PHE A 231 -3.62 8.44 -3.96
CA PHE A 231 -3.69 9.90 -3.94
C PHE A 231 -2.51 10.53 -3.16
N LEU A 232 -2.17 9.99 -1.99
CA LEU A 232 -1.05 10.48 -1.19
C LEU A 232 0.28 10.41 -1.95
N GLU A 233 0.55 9.30 -2.64
CA GLU A 233 1.76 9.17 -3.44
C GLU A 233 1.89 10.30 -4.47
N ILE A 234 0.80 10.57 -5.21
CA ILE A 234 0.77 11.59 -6.27
C ILE A 234 0.92 12.98 -5.68
N ASP A 235 0.18 13.27 -4.61
CA ASP A 235 0.19 14.59 -3.98
C ASP A 235 1.55 14.89 -3.34
N LEU A 236 2.14 13.93 -2.63
CA LEU A 236 3.49 14.07 -2.06
C LEU A 236 4.55 14.20 -3.15
N LEU A 237 4.51 13.39 -4.22
CA LEU A 237 5.40 13.54 -5.37
C LEU A 237 5.29 14.94 -6.00
N GLN A 238 4.07 15.46 -6.11
CA GLN A 238 3.82 16.79 -6.66
C GLN A 238 4.41 17.89 -5.78
N HIS A 239 4.22 17.83 -4.45
CA HIS A 239 4.80 18.78 -3.52
C HIS A 239 6.33 18.69 -3.50
N TRP A 240 6.89 17.47 -3.44
CA TRP A 240 8.33 17.25 -3.47
C TRP A 240 8.96 17.83 -4.74
N ASN A 241 8.35 17.61 -5.91
CA ASN A 241 8.89 18.10 -7.19
C ASN A 241 8.85 19.64 -7.32
N GLN A 242 8.05 20.34 -6.51
CA GLN A 242 8.05 21.81 -6.46
C GLN A 242 9.24 22.36 -5.65
N THR A 243 9.70 21.64 -4.64
CA THR A 243 10.77 22.07 -3.73
C THR A 243 12.13 21.46 -4.10
N ASN A 244 12.13 20.31 -4.76
CA ASN A 244 13.30 19.51 -5.08
C ASN A 244 13.20 18.94 -6.49
N SER A 245 14.10 19.34 -7.40
CA SER A 245 14.13 18.78 -8.75
C SER A 245 14.85 17.43 -8.78
N ASN A 246 14.09 16.33 -8.74
CA ASN A 246 14.59 14.98 -9.00
C ASN A 246 13.92 14.41 -10.27
N GLU A 247 14.70 14.22 -11.34
CA GLU A 247 14.20 13.77 -12.64
C GLU A 247 13.46 12.43 -12.58
N ASN A 248 13.92 11.49 -11.76
CA ASN A 248 13.27 10.18 -11.63
C ASN A 248 11.90 10.30 -10.97
N ARG A 249 11.76 11.16 -9.96
CA ARG A 249 10.47 11.42 -9.29
C ARG A 249 9.52 12.25 -10.16
N ILE A 250 10.03 13.15 -10.99
CA ILE A 250 9.24 13.85 -12.01
C ILE A 250 8.71 12.85 -13.04
N LYS A 251 9.56 11.92 -13.49
CA LYS A 251 9.17 10.83 -14.38
C LYS A 251 8.09 9.95 -13.72
N LEU A 252 8.29 9.51 -12.48
CA LEU A 252 7.31 8.68 -11.77
C LEU A 252 5.95 9.38 -11.60
N LEU A 253 5.94 10.67 -11.23
CA LEU A 253 4.70 11.43 -11.13
C LEU A 253 3.95 11.50 -12.47
N ARG A 254 4.69 11.65 -13.58
CA ARG A 254 4.08 11.62 -14.92
C ARG A 254 3.50 10.24 -15.21
N GLU A 255 4.24 9.18 -14.94
CA GLU A 255 3.76 7.79 -15.12
C GLU A 255 2.48 7.52 -14.33
N TYR A 256 2.41 7.89 -13.05
CA TYR A 256 1.18 7.73 -12.26
C TYR A 256 -0.01 8.49 -12.84
N ARG A 257 0.21 9.70 -13.37
CA ARG A 257 -0.85 10.47 -14.02
C ARG A 257 -1.28 9.86 -15.35
N GLU A 258 -0.35 9.32 -16.12
CA GLU A 258 -0.62 8.61 -17.37
C GLU A 258 -1.40 7.32 -17.11
N GLU A 259 -0.99 6.52 -16.11
CA GLU A 259 -1.68 5.30 -15.68
C GLU A 259 -3.11 5.59 -15.22
N ILE A 260 -3.31 6.60 -14.37
CA ILE A 260 -4.67 7.02 -13.96
C ILE A 260 -5.50 7.42 -15.17
N ARG A 261 -4.93 8.17 -16.12
CA ARG A 261 -5.67 8.59 -17.31
C ARG A 261 -6.04 7.40 -18.18
N GLU A 262 -5.12 6.47 -18.39
CA GLU A 262 -5.37 5.22 -19.12
C GLU A 262 -6.49 4.42 -18.44
N ASP A 263 -6.36 4.16 -17.14
CA ASP A 263 -7.34 3.45 -16.33
C ASP A 263 -8.72 4.08 -16.40
N LEU A 264 -8.83 5.41 -16.27
CA LEU A 264 -10.13 6.08 -16.28
C LEU A 264 -10.71 6.29 -17.69
N SER A 265 -9.86 6.27 -18.73
CA SER A 265 -10.32 6.40 -20.12
C SER A 265 -10.95 5.12 -20.65
N GLU A 266 -10.44 3.97 -20.18
CA GLU A 266 -10.92 2.63 -20.50
C GLU A 266 -11.00 1.80 -19.21
N PRO A 267 -11.99 2.07 -18.33
CA PRO A 267 -12.03 1.47 -17.00
C PRO A 267 -12.32 -0.02 -17.00
N ASN A 268 -13.08 -0.52 -18.00
CA ASN A 268 -13.35 -1.94 -18.26
C ASN A 268 -13.32 -2.77 -16.97
N LEU A 269 -14.37 -2.61 -16.16
CA LEU A 269 -14.42 -3.11 -14.79
C LEU A 269 -14.23 -4.63 -14.74
N LYS A 270 -14.70 -5.32 -15.77
CA LYS A 270 -14.57 -6.75 -15.98
C LYS A 270 -13.10 -7.19 -16.01
N ASP A 271 -12.30 -6.56 -16.86
CA ASP A 271 -10.90 -6.96 -17.06
C ASP A 271 -9.99 -6.43 -15.95
N ARG A 272 -10.22 -5.20 -15.47
CA ARG A 272 -9.38 -4.58 -14.43
C ARG A 272 -9.71 -5.08 -13.01
N GLY A 273 -10.94 -5.53 -12.79
CA GLY A 273 -11.41 -5.99 -11.48
C GLY A 273 -11.17 -4.94 -10.39
N ARG A 274 -10.54 -5.32 -9.28
CA ARG A 274 -10.26 -4.39 -8.16
C ARG A 274 -9.23 -3.31 -8.49
N LEU A 275 -8.39 -3.49 -9.51
CA LEU A 275 -7.27 -2.57 -9.76
C LEU A 275 -7.77 -1.17 -10.16
N ILE A 276 -8.97 -1.06 -10.72
CA ILE A 276 -9.58 0.24 -11.06
C ILE A 276 -9.75 1.15 -9.83
N PHE A 277 -9.88 0.59 -8.62
CA PHE A 277 -10.11 1.38 -7.41
C PHE A 277 -8.91 2.24 -7.01
N TYR A 278 -7.69 1.91 -7.44
CA TYR A 278 -6.52 2.77 -7.25
C TYR A 278 -6.71 4.09 -7.99
N SER A 279 -7.03 4.04 -9.28
CA SER A 279 -7.17 5.22 -10.13
C SER A 279 -8.49 5.98 -9.91
N LEU A 280 -9.59 5.25 -9.73
CA LEU A 280 -10.89 5.82 -9.38
C LEU A 280 -10.83 6.52 -8.03
N GLY A 281 -10.26 5.85 -7.02
CA GLY A 281 -10.19 6.40 -5.68
C GLY A 281 -9.17 7.53 -5.56
N ALA A 282 -8.00 7.42 -6.19
CA ALA A 282 -7.04 8.52 -6.19
C ALA A 282 -7.65 9.80 -6.75
N THR A 283 -8.35 9.71 -7.88
CA THR A 283 -8.96 10.87 -8.52
C THR A 283 -10.18 11.39 -7.73
N GLU A 284 -10.95 10.52 -7.07
CA GLU A 284 -11.98 10.96 -6.13
C GLU A 284 -11.37 11.77 -4.97
N TRP A 285 -10.20 11.35 -4.45
CA TRP A 285 -9.49 12.11 -3.41
C TRP A 285 -8.85 13.40 -3.91
N ILE A 286 -8.42 13.47 -5.17
CA ILE A 286 -8.07 14.75 -5.83
C ILE A 286 -9.30 15.68 -5.81
N LEU A 287 -10.47 15.18 -6.21
CA LEU A 287 -11.71 15.96 -6.18
C LEU A 287 -12.06 16.42 -4.76
N ILE A 288 -12.09 15.51 -3.78
CA ILE A 288 -12.35 15.82 -2.37
C ILE A 288 -11.37 16.87 -1.83
N SER A 289 -10.07 16.71 -2.11
CA SER A 289 -9.05 17.62 -1.60
C SER A 289 -9.18 19.02 -2.16
N SER A 290 -9.66 19.15 -3.40
CA SER A 290 -9.94 20.43 -4.06
C SER A 290 -11.22 21.12 -3.58
N THR A 291 -12.22 20.38 -3.09
CA THR A 291 -13.53 20.94 -2.72
C THR A 291 -13.79 21.01 -1.22
N ASN A 292 -13.07 20.24 -0.39
CA ASN A 292 -13.32 20.16 1.05
C ASN A 292 -12.04 20.35 1.88
N HIS A 293 -11.72 21.58 2.28
CA HIS A 293 -10.53 21.88 3.09
C HIS A 293 -10.45 21.16 4.45
N GLN A 294 -11.53 20.55 4.93
CA GLN A 294 -11.55 19.80 6.19
C GLN A 294 -11.36 18.29 6.00
N TRP A 295 -11.11 17.83 4.78
CA TRP A 295 -11.05 16.42 4.43
C TRP A 295 -10.03 15.64 5.30
N LYS A 296 -8.86 16.23 5.64
CA LYS A 296 -7.83 15.60 6.49
C LYS A 296 -8.34 15.28 7.89
N ARG A 297 -9.18 16.15 8.48
CA ARG A 297 -9.81 15.84 9.77
C ARG A 297 -10.86 14.73 9.62
N GLY A 298 -11.55 14.73 8.49
CA GLY A 298 -12.65 13.80 8.21
C GLY A 298 -12.21 12.38 7.83
N TYR A 299 -11.00 12.20 7.26
CA TYR A 299 -10.54 10.90 6.73
C TYR A 299 -10.69 9.73 7.72
N PHE A 300 -10.19 9.90 8.95
CA PHE A 300 -10.29 8.88 9.99
C PHE A 300 -11.57 8.97 10.84
N GLN A 301 -12.30 10.09 10.77
CA GLN A 301 -13.62 10.20 11.41
C GLN A 301 -14.67 9.38 10.66
N HIS A 302 -14.52 9.30 9.34
CA HIS A 302 -15.41 8.59 8.42
C HIS A 302 -14.68 7.44 7.72
N MET A 303 -14.07 6.54 8.52
CA MET A 303 -13.38 5.36 7.99
C MET A 303 -14.25 4.58 7.00
N PHE A 304 -13.64 4.12 5.92
CA PHE A 304 -14.27 3.30 4.87
C PHE A 304 -15.38 4.00 4.09
N ASN A 305 -15.50 5.33 4.21
CA ASN A 305 -16.54 6.09 3.52
C ASN A 305 -16.07 7.49 3.11
N SER A 306 -15.88 7.69 1.81
CA SER A 306 -15.51 8.98 1.23
C SER A 306 -16.72 9.88 0.93
N ASP A 307 -17.94 9.34 0.89
CA ASP A 307 -19.17 10.08 0.55
C ASP A 307 -19.39 11.28 1.47
N THR A 308 -19.10 11.13 2.77
CA THR A 308 -19.26 12.21 3.76
C THR A 308 -18.30 13.38 3.55
N LEU A 309 -17.27 13.18 2.72
CA LEU A 309 -16.23 14.16 2.44
C LEU A 309 -16.39 14.83 1.08
N LEU A 310 -17.22 14.27 0.20
CA LEU A 310 -17.69 14.91 -1.03
C LEU A 310 -18.73 16.00 -0.68
N LYS A 311 -18.24 17.19 -0.32
CA LYS A 311 -19.07 18.35 0.02
C LYS A 311 -19.16 19.32 -1.16
N ASN A 312 -20.38 19.75 -1.49
CA ASN A 312 -20.65 20.85 -2.43
C ASN A 312 -20.28 22.21 -1.86
#